data_AF-A0A918IK36-F1
#
_entry.id   AF-A0A918IK36-F1
#
_cell.length_a   1.000
_cell.length_b   1.000
_cell.length_c   1.000
_cell.angle_alpha   90.00
_cell.angle_beta   90.00
_cell.angle_gamma   90.00
#
_symmetry.space_group_name_H-M   'P 1'
#
loop_
_entity.id
_entity.type
_entity.pdbx_description
1 polymer ?
#
loop_
_entity_poly.entity_id
_entity_poly.type
_entity_poly.pdbx_seq_one_letter_code
_entity_poly.pdbx_strand_id
1 'polypeptide(L)'
;MPTVREKQQAAPTYKGGFGYHPLLCFLANTGEALSGRLRPGNAGANTASDHITVLDQALAQIPDAHRYGTDMLIRADCAGSAKTFLAHVREPRKRGIRTYFSVGCAITGPVRRAIRAMPDRLWHPAWTRTGHCVTAPRSQS
;
A
#
# COMPACT_ATOMS: atom_id res chain seq x y z
N MET A 1 -27.19 22.35 20.21
CA MET A 1 -26.06 21.60 19.64
C MET A 1 -26.61 20.69 18.56
N PRO A 2 -26.34 20.90 17.26
CA PRO A 2 -26.87 19.99 16.23
C PRO A 2 -26.15 18.64 16.36
N THR A 3 -26.94 17.59 16.43
CA THR A 3 -26.51 16.20 16.54
C THR A 3 -25.93 15.74 15.20
N VAL A 4 -24.66 15.31 15.20
CA VAL A 4 -24.08 14.60 14.06
C VAL A 4 -24.90 13.32 13.87
N ARG A 5 -25.63 13.19 12.75
CA ARG A 5 -26.25 11.91 12.37
C ARG A 5 -25.18 10.82 12.39
N GLU A 6 -25.30 9.84 13.28
CA GLU A 6 -24.37 8.71 13.38
C GLU A 6 -24.37 7.92 12.07
N LYS A 7 -23.34 8.14 11.25
CA LYS A 7 -23.01 7.21 10.17
C LYS A 7 -22.36 5.99 10.81
N GLN A 8 -22.89 4.80 10.54
CA GLN A 8 -22.36 3.55 11.13
C GLN A 8 -20.85 3.46 10.93
N GLN A 9 -20.11 3.19 12.01
CA GLN A 9 -18.64 3.08 12.03
C GLN A 9 -17.86 4.40 11.83
N ALA A 10 -18.47 5.58 11.75
CA ALA A 10 -17.69 6.81 11.85
C ALA A 10 -17.17 6.97 13.30
N ALA A 11 -15.89 7.33 13.45
CA ALA A 11 -15.23 7.45 14.75
C ALA A 11 -14.22 8.61 14.77
N PRO A 12 -13.74 9.05 15.96
CA PRO A 12 -12.67 10.03 16.05
C PRO A 12 -11.44 9.58 15.27
N THR A 13 -10.80 10.51 14.57
CA THR A 13 -9.63 10.28 13.73
C THR A 13 -8.36 10.77 14.42
N TYR A 14 -7.20 10.24 14.01
CA TYR A 14 -5.90 10.70 14.50
C TYR A 14 -5.69 12.23 14.35
N LYS A 15 -6.28 12.85 13.32
CA LYS A 15 -6.18 14.30 13.07
C LYS A 15 -7.20 15.14 13.86
N GLY A 16 -7.89 14.55 14.85
CA GLY A 16 -8.87 15.25 15.69
C GLY A 16 -10.24 15.47 15.03
N GLY A 17 -10.46 14.97 13.81
CA GLY A 17 -11.78 14.97 13.15
C GLY A 17 -12.63 13.75 13.50
N PHE A 18 -13.82 13.64 12.91
CA PHE A 18 -14.71 12.47 13.05
C PHE A 18 -15.10 11.94 11.68
N GLY A 19 -14.91 10.64 11.42
CA GLY A 19 -15.17 10.06 10.11
C GLY A 19 -14.62 8.65 9.93
N TYR A 20 -14.33 8.30 8.68
CA TYR A 20 -13.77 7.00 8.29
C TYR A 20 -12.27 7.09 8.01
N HIS A 21 -11.61 5.94 8.13
CA HIS A 21 -10.23 5.72 7.66
C HIS A 21 -10.27 4.75 6.46
N PRO A 22 -10.65 5.24 5.25
CA PRO A 22 -10.91 4.38 4.10
C PRO A 22 -9.64 3.64 3.67
N LEU A 23 -9.82 2.39 3.24
CA LEU A 23 -8.78 1.60 2.57
C LEU A 23 -9.33 1.17 1.21
N LEU A 24 -8.64 1.54 0.13
CA LEU A 24 -9.12 1.36 -1.24
C LEU A 24 -8.04 0.67 -2.08
N CYS A 25 -8.46 -0.15 -3.04
CA CYS A 25 -7.59 -0.80 -4.01
C CYS A 25 -8.05 -0.47 -5.43
N PHE A 26 -7.10 -0.03 -6.25
CA PHE A 26 -7.33 0.35 -7.64
C PHE A 26 -6.41 -0.43 -8.57
N LEU A 27 -6.90 -0.74 -9.76
CA LEU A 27 -6.09 -1.30 -10.83
C LEU A 27 -5.27 -0.18 -11.47
N ALA A 28 -3.94 -0.26 -11.37
CA ALA A 28 -3.06 0.83 -11.81
C ALA A 28 -3.12 1.11 -13.32
N ASN A 29 -3.41 0.10 -14.15
CA ASN A 29 -3.39 0.23 -15.60
C ASN A 29 -4.64 0.94 -16.14
N THR A 30 -5.79 0.73 -15.52
CA THR A 30 -7.09 1.27 -15.96
C THR A 30 -7.62 2.39 -15.06
N GLY A 31 -7.12 2.47 -13.82
CA GLY A 31 -7.63 3.36 -12.79
C GLY A 31 -8.91 2.87 -12.10
N GLU A 32 -9.41 1.69 -12.45
CA GLU A 32 -10.66 1.15 -11.91
C GLU A 32 -10.54 0.83 -10.42
N ALA A 33 -11.60 1.12 -9.66
CA ALA A 33 -11.71 0.73 -8.25
C ALA A 33 -12.10 -0.75 -8.16
N LEU A 34 -11.20 -1.59 -7.64
CA LEU A 34 -11.42 -3.03 -7.51
C LEU A 34 -12.07 -3.41 -6.18
N SER A 35 -11.70 -2.74 -5.09
CA SER A 35 -12.27 -2.99 -3.78
C SER A 35 -12.06 -1.80 -2.84
N GLY A 36 -12.86 -1.74 -1.79
CA GLY A 36 -12.75 -0.68 -0.79
C GLY A 36 -13.47 -1.02 0.50
N ARG A 37 -12.93 -0.54 1.61
CA ARG A 37 -13.49 -0.72 2.95
C ARG A 37 -13.51 0.60 3.70
N LEU A 38 -14.69 1.00 4.17
CA LEU A 38 -14.87 2.14 5.06
C LEU A 38 -14.65 1.68 6.51
N ARG A 39 -13.47 1.96 7.04
CA ARG A 39 -13.10 1.56 8.40
C ARG A 39 -13.33 2.70 9.39
N PRO A 40 -13.50 2.41 10.68
CA PRO A 40 -13.55 3.45 11.70
C PRO A 40 -12.41 4.44 11.62
N GLY A 41 -12.70 5.71 11.94
CA GLY A 41 -11.71 6.79 11.94
C GLY A 41 -10.49 6.53 12.83
N ASN A 42 -10.66 5.70 13.87
CA ASN A 42 -9.60 5.26 14.78
C ASN A 42 -8.96 3.92 14.38
N ALA A 43 -9.28 3.37 13.21
CA ALA A 43 -8.69 2.12 12.74
C ALA A 43 -7.19 2.28 12.45
N GLY A 44 -6.41 1.29 12.89
CA GLY A 44 -4.96 1.26 12.66
C GLY A 44 -4.60 1.32 11.16
N ALA A 45 -3.58 2.12 10.82
CA ALA A 45 -3.09 2.17 9.45
C ALA A 45 -2.55 0.82 8.97
N ASN A 46 -1.91 0.06 9.85
CA ASN A 46 -1.23 -1.21 9.50
C ASN A 46 -2.05 -2.46 9.82
N THR A 47 -3.36 -2.34 10.01
CA THR A 47 -4.22 -3.49 10.33
C THR A 47 -4.18 -4.49 9.18
N ALA A 48 -3.43 -5.59 9.38
CA ALA A 48 -3.14 -6.54 8.31
C ALA A 48 -4.39 -7.24 7.78
N SER A 49 -5.35 -7.59 8.65
CA SER A 49 -6.61 -8.22 8.25
C SER A 49 -7.44 -7.36 7.31
N ASP A 50 -7.45 -6.03 7.51
CA ASP A 50 -8.12 -5.11 6.60
C ASP A 50 -7.47 -5.10 5.22
N HIS A 51 -6.13 -5.07 5.17
CA HIS A 51 -5.36 -5.08 3.93
C HIS A 51 -5.54 -6.39 3.17
N ILE A 52 -5.53 -7.52 3.88
CA ILE A 52 -5.79 -8.85 3.33
C ILE A 52 -7.19 -8.90 2.72
N THR A 53 -8.21 -8.44 3.46
CA THR A 53 -9.60 -8.45 2.98
C THR A 53 -9.75 -7.65 1.68
N VAL A 54 -9.21 -6.43 1.66
CA VAL A 54 -9.27 -5.55 0.48
C VAL A 54 -8.52 -6.17 -0.70
N LEU A 55 -7.34 -6.77 -0.47
CA LEU A 55 -6.57 -7.42 -1.52
C LEU A 55 -7.28 -8.65 -2.08
N ASP A 56 -7.83 -9.52 -1.24
CA ASP A 56 -8.53 -10.72 -1.68
C ASP A 56 -9.77 -10.36 -2.51
N GLN A 57 -10.53 -9.36 -2.08
CA GLN A 57 -11.66 -8.83 -2.84
C GLN A 57 -11.23 -8.24 -4.19
N ALA A 58 -10.11 -7.51 -4.23
CA ALA A 58 -9.59 -6.93 -5.45
C ALA A 58 -9.11 -8.01 -6.43
N LEU A 59 -8.34 -8.99 -5.95
CA LEU A 59 -7.89 -10.10 -6.76
C LEU A 59 -9.09 -10.86 -7.34
N ALA A 60 -10.15 -11.07 -6.54
CA ALA A 60 -11.40 -11.71 -6.95
C ALA A 60 -12.14 -10.98 -8.09
N GLN A 61 -11.90 -9.68 -8.31
CA GLN A 61 -12.47 -8.94 -9.45
C GLN A 61 -11.70 -9.17 -10.77
N ILE A 62 -10.43 -9.61 -10.71
CA ILE A 62 -9.58 -9.76 -11.92
C ILE A 62 -9.93 -11.06 -12.65
N PRO A 63 -10.30 -11.05 -13.94
CA PRO A 63 -10.62 -12.29 -14.67
C PRO A 63 -9.51 -13.34 -14.60
N ASP A 64 -9.87 -14.63 -14.50
CA ASP A 64 -8.91 -15.72 -14.30
C ASP A 64 -7.82 -15.76 -15.38
N ALA A 65 -8.14 -15.46 -16.64
CA ALA A 65 -7.16 -15.40 -17.73
C ALA A 65 -6.04 -14.37 -17.48
N HIS A 66 -6.31 -13.30 -16.74
CA HIS A 66 -5.31 -12.31 -16.34
C HIS A 66 -4.68 -12.65 -14.98
N ARG A 67 -5.50 -13.13 -14.04
CA ARG A 67 -5.07 -13.52 -12.69
C ARG A 67 -4.05 -14.66 -12.73
N TYR A 68 -4.23 -15.62 -13.64
CA TYR A 68 -3.32 -16.72 -13.90
C TYR A 68 -2.60 -16.47 -15.23
N GLY A 69 -1.41 -15.87 -15.16
CA GLY A 69 -0.56 -15.64 -16.34
C GLY A 69 0.04 -14.24 -16.44
N THR A 70 -0.47 -13.27 -15.67
CA THR A 70 0.09 -11.91 -15.61
C THR A 70 0.78 -11.66 -14.28
N ASP A 71 1.94 -11.01 -14.32
CA ASP A 71 2.62 -10.53 -13.11
C ASP A 71 1.87 -9.35 -12.51
N MET A 72 1.50 -9.47 -11.24
CA MET A 72 0.78 -8.43 -10.53
C MET A 72 1.63 -7.83 -9.43
N LEU A 73 1.96 -6.55 -9.56
CA LEU A 73 2.65 -5.80 -8.51
C LEU A 73 1.64 -5.12 -7.58
N ILE A 74 1.54 -5.58 -6.34
CA ILE A 74 0.76 -4.94 -5.28
C ILE A 74 1.57 -3.78 -4.70
N ARG A 75 1.05 -2.56 -4.83
CA ARG A 75 1.69 -1.36 -4.27
C ARG A 75 0.90 -0.83 -3.09
N ALA A 76 1.59 -0.54 -2.00
CA ALA A 76 1.06 0.20 -0.87
C ALA A 76 2.13 1.16 -0.34
N ASP A 77 1.75 2.15 0.45
CA ASP A 77 2.72 2.97 1.17
C ASP A 77 3.21 2.21 2.44
N CYS A 78 3.69 2.94 3.46
CA CYS A 78 4.12 2.31 4.70
C CYS A 78 2.98 1.65 5.48
N ALA A 79 1.71 1.96 5.20
CA ALA A 79 0.56 1.31 5.83
C ALA A 79 0.49 -0.19 5.48
N GLY A 80 0.92 -0.55 4.27
CA GLY A 80 1.02 -1.93 3.80
C GLY A 80 2.28 -2.68 4.24
N SER A 81 3.09 -2.14 5.15
CA SER A 81 4.37 -2.78 5.54
C SER A 81 4.23 -3.91 6.58
N ALA A 82 3.01 -4.22 7.03
CA ALA A 82 2.76 -5.29 7.99
C ALA A 82 3.25 -6.65 7.44
N LYS A 83 4.16 -7.32 8.17
CA LYS A 83 4.75 -8.60 7.76
C LYS A 83 3.69 -9.66 7.41
N THR A 84 2.61 -9.73 8.19
CA THR A 84 1.49 -10.65 7.94
C THR A 84 0.81 -10.37 6.60
N PHE A 85 0.60 -9.11 6.25
CA PHE A 85 0.05 -8.75 4.94
C PHE A 85 1.02 -9.09 3.81
N LEU A 86 2.32 -8.80 3.96
CA LEU A 86 3.32 -9.14 2.94
C LEU A 86 3.48 -10.65 2.75
N ALA A 87 3.34 -11.45 3.82
CA ALA A 87 3.30 -12.90 3.73
C ALA A 87 2.07 -13.36 2.94
N HIS A 88 0.90 -12.77 3.21
CA HIS A 88 -0.33 -13.05 2.47
C HIS A 88 -0.21 -12.72 0.99
N VAL A 89 0.40 -11.57 0.63
CA VAL A 89 0.64 -11.22 -0.78
C VAL A 89 1.42 -12.31 -1.52
N ARG A 90 2.33 -13.04 -0.85
CA ARG A 90 3.12 -14.11 -1.47
C ARG A 90 2.38 -15.45 -1.57
N GLU A 91 1.37 -15.68 -0.75
CA GLU A 91 0.69 -16.98 -0.66
C GLU A 91 0.03 -17.42 -1.98
N PRO A 92 -0.65 -16.54 -2.76
CA PRO A 92 -1.24 -16.90 -4.05
C PRO A 92 -0.25 -17.49 -5.06
N ARG A 93 1.06 -17.24 -4.92
CA ARG A 93 2.10 -17.81 -5.79
C ARG A 93 2.13 -19.31 -5.75
N LYS A 94 1.79 -19.93 -4.61
CA LYS A 94 1.70 -21.38 -4.47
C LYS A 94 0.57 -21.99 -5.31
N ARG A 95 -0.39 -21.16 -5.73
CA ARG A 95 -1.55 -21.53 -6.56
C ARG A 95 -1.41 -21.03 -8.01
N GLY A 96 -0.21 -20.58 -8.41
CA GLY A 96 0.07 -20.10 -9.76
C GLY A 96 -0.22 -18.62 -10.03
N ILE A 97 -0.65 -17.85 -9.02
CA ILE A 97 -0.89 -16.40 -9.17
C ILE A 97 0.40 -15.64 -8.86
N ARG A 98 1.04 -15.04 -9.88
CA ARG A 98 2.36 -14.39 -9.74
C ARG A 98 2.23 -12.96 -9.20
N THR A 99 2.11 -12.85 -7.89
CA THR A 99 2.05 -11.57 -7.19
C THR A 99 3.42 -11.08 -6.74
N TYR A 100 3.64 -9.77 -6.69
CA TYR A 100 4.82 -9.10 -6.13
C TYR A 100 4.37 -7.96 -5.22
N PHE A 101 5.26 -7.39 -4.41
CA PHE A 101 4.92 -6.20 -3.63
C PHE A 101 5.99 -5.13 -3.69
N SER A 102 5.53 -3.88 -3.57
CA SER A 102 6.36 -2.71 -3.29
C SER A 102 5.68 -1.91 -2.20
N VAL A 103 6.35 -1.75 -1.06
CA VAL A 103 5.82 -1.01 0.09
C VAL A 103 6.83 -0.03 0.65
N GLY A 104 6.33 1.08 1.19
CA GLY A 104 7.16 1.99 1.97
C GLY A 104 7.60 1.32 3.27
N CYS A 105 8.78 1.66 3.77
CA CYS A 105 9.21 1.26 5.11
C CYS A 105 9.78 2.46 5.86
N ALA A 106 9.73 2.40 7.19
CA ALA A 106 10.30 3.47 8.01
C ALA A 106 11.83 3.49 7.85
N ILE A 107 12.38 4.64 7.46
CA ILE A 107 13.83 4.87 7.45
C ILE A 107 14.29 5.12 8.88
N THR A 108 14.61 4.04 9.58
CA THR A 108 15.15 4.11 10.94
C THR A 108 16.58 4.68 10.94
N GLY A 109 17.06 5.11 12.12
CA GLY A 109 18.43 5.61 12.27
C GLY A 109 19.49 4.67 11.66
N PRO A 110 19.46 3.35 11.94
CA PRO A 110 20.37 2.39 11.31
C PRO A 110 20.26 2.35 9.77
N VAL A 111 19.03 2.33 9.23
CA VAL A 111 18.81 2.31 7.78
C VAL A 111 19.36 3.59 7.15
N ARG A 112 19.11 4.76 7.75
CA ARG A 112 19.63 6.04 7.29
C ARG A 112 21.16 6.06 7.27
N ARG A 113 21.82 5.53 8.31
CA ARG A 113 23.29 5.43 8.36
C ARG A 113 23.82 4.53 7.25
N ALA A 114 23.19 3.37 7.03
CA ALA A 114 23.58 2.46 5.96
C ALA A 114 23.43 3.09 4.57
N ILE A 115 22.31 3.78 4.31
CA ILE A 115 22.08 4.51 3.06
C ILE A 115 23.18 5.56 2.83
N ARG A 116 23.56 6.32 3.86
CA ARG A 116 24.61 7.35 3.76
C ARG A 116 26.01 6.78 3.54
N ALA A 117 26.25 5.53 3.93
CA ALA A 117 27.54 4.86 3.74
C ALA A 117 27.69 4.23 2.34
N MET A 118 26.63 4.17 1.51
CA MET A 118 26.71 3.56 0.19
C MET A 118 27.57 4.37 -0.80
N PRO A 119 28.47 3.73 -1.56
CA PRO A 119 29.24 4.37 -2.63
C PRO A 119 28.35 5.02 -3.70
N ASP A 120 28.76 6.18 -4.24
CA ASP A 120 28.00 6.93 -5.25
C ASP A 120 27.67 6.11 -6.50
N ARG A 121 28.60 5.26 -6.94
CA ARG A 121 28.43 4.39 -8.10
C ARG A 121 27.25 3.40 -7.99
N LEU A 122 26.72 3.18 -6.79
CA LEU A 122 25.59 2.27 -6.56
C LEU A 122 24.24 2.99 -6.59
N TRP A 123 24.23 4.32 -6.66
CA TRP A 123 23.01 5.10 -6.75
C TRP A 123 22.53 5.15 -8.20
N HIS A 124 21.29 4.74 -8.42
CA HIS A 124 20.60 4.92 -9.69
C HIS A 124 19.64 6.10 -9.57
N PRO A 125 19.47 6.91 -10.63
CA PRO A 125 18.55 8.03 -10.55
C PRO A 125 17.11 7.53 -10.42
N ALA A 126 16.29 8.32 -9.75
CA ALA A 126 14.88 8.00 -9.55
C ALA A 126 14.09 8.29 -10.83
N TRP A 127 13.05 7.50 -11.09
CA TRP A 127 12.14 7.75 -12.20
C TRP A 127 10.96 8.61 -11.72
N THR A 128 10.65 9.67 -12.46
CA THR A 128 9.44 10.45 -12.24
C THR A 128 8.21 9.67 -12.68
N ARG A 129 7.03 10.12 -12.24
CA ARG A 129 5.73 9.61 -12.69
C ARG A 129 5.54 9.71 -14.21
N THR A 130 6.28 10.58 -14.90
CA THR A 130 6.23 10.78 -16.35
C THR A 130 7.33 10.03 -17.11
N GLY A 131 8.15 9.21 -16.43
CA GLY A 131 9.19 8.41 -17.07
C GLY A 131 10.51 9.16 -17.32
N HIS A 132 10.73 10.31 -16.67
CA HIS A 132 12.03 11.00 -16.73
C HIS A 132 12.94 10.57 -15.58
N CYS A 133 14.23 10.53 -15.84
CA CYS A 133 15.25 10.21 -14.86
C CYS A 133 15.65 11.48 -14.09
N VAL A 134 15.55 11.48 -12.77
CA VAL A 134 15.97 12.60 -11.89
C VAL A 134 16.96 12.12 -10.85
N THR A 135 18.06 12.84 -10.74
CA THR A 135 19.06 12.65 -9.70
C THR A 135 18.56 13.29 -8.41
N ALA A 136 18.06 12.48 -7.46
CA ALA A 136 17.63 12.99 -6.17
C ALA A 136 18.85 13.30 -5.27
N PRO A 137 18.93 14.48 -4.62
CA PRO A 137 20.03 14.80 -3.71
C PRO A 137 19.97 13.95 -2.43
N ARG A 138 21.14 13.44 -1.98
CA ARG A 138 21.34 12.58 -0.79
C ARG A 138 20.69 13.09 0.50
N SER A 139 20.36 14.38 0.61
CA SER A 139 19.81 15.01 1.82
C SER A 139 18.36 14.63 2.11
N GLN A 140 17.63 14.09 1.14
CA GLN A 140 16.21 13.73 1.28
C GLN A 140 15.98 12.26 1.66
N SER A 141 17.06 11.48 1.89
CA SER A 141 17.04 10.06 2.30
C SER A 141 17.43 9.84 3.77
#